data_AF-A0A258GD81-F1
#
_entry.id   AF-A0A258GD81-F1
#
_cell.length_a   1.000
_cell.length_b   1.000
_cell.length_c   1.000
_cell.angle_alpha   90.00
_cell.angle_beta   90.00
_cell.angle_gamma   90.00
#
_symmetry.space_group_name_H-M   'P 1'
#
loop_
_entity.id
_entity.type
_entity.pdbx_description
1 polymer ?
#
loop_
_entity_poly.entity_id
_entity_poly.type
_entity_poly.pdbx_seq_one_letter_code
_entity_poly.pdbx_strand_id
1 'polypeptide(L)'
;MLNKTQINLKRLVYRLRRDYLTLNNIVVVVALFISLNWTWNSIEVMQQNYQLQQSVDAKRQQVALESLRVDTLELESKYYTTLEYQELAVRERLGKAMPGEHVVIVPSTEKSTNSAGTNRRAASEPSNLQQWRDFLFGGPRDLQN
;
A
#
# COMPACT_ATOMS: atom_id res chain seq x y z
N MET A 1 -22.62 -44.52 12.11
CA MET A 1 -21.81 -44.66 10.87
C MET A 1 -20.31 -44.38 11.06
N LEU A 2 -19.72 -44.60 12.25
CA LEU A 2 -18.30 -44.30 12.51
C LEU A 2 -17.32 -45.50 12.37
N ASN A 3 -17.81 -46.71 12.07
CA ASN A 3 -16.96 -47.91 12.04
C ASN A 3 -16.30 -48.19 10.68
N LYS A 4 -16.85 -47.67 9.58
CA LYS A 4 -16.35 -47.96 8.22
C LYS A 4 -15.01 -47.29 7.95
N THR A 5 -14.83 -46.05 8.42
CA THR A 5 -13.57 -45.29 8.31
C THR A 5 -12.45 -45.95 9.12
N GLN A 6 -12.76 -46.41 10.34
CA GLN A 6 -11.81 -47.08 11.23
C GLN A 6 -11.32 -48.42 10.68
N ILE A 7 -12.21 -49.22 10.06
CA ILE A 7 -11.85 -50.51 9.47
C ILE A 7 -11.01 -50.31 8.20
N ASN A 8 -11.34 -49.31 7.38
CA ASN A 8 -10.56 -48.97 6.20
C ASN A 8 -9.17 -48.46 6.58
N LEU A 9 -9.05 -47.65 7.65
CA LEU A 9 -7.78 -47.16 8.16
C LEU A 9 -6.90 -48.31 8.68
N LYS A 10 -7.45 -49.24 9.46
CA LYS A 10 -6.71 -50.41 9.97
C LYS A 10 -6.19 -51.31 8.84
N ARG A 11 -6.98 -51.50 7.77
CA ARG A 11 -6.56 -52.27 6.59
C ARG A 11 -5.48 -51.55 5.80
N LEU A 12 -5.57 -50.23 5.68
CA LEU A 12 -4.57 -49.40 5.00
C LEU A 12 -3.24 -49.41 5.77
N VAL A 13 -3.28 -49.24 7.10
CA VAL A 13 -2.12 -49.34 7.98
C VAL A 13 -1.47 -50.73 7.93
N TYR A 14 -2.27 -51.81 7.90
CA TYR A 14 -1.74 -53.18 7.82
C TYR A 14 -1.01 -53.44 6.49
N ARG A 15 -1.57 -52.99 5.36
CA ARG A 15 -0.91 -53.10 4.04
C ARG A 15 0.35 -52.23 3.97
N LEU A 16 0.28 -51.00 4.48
CA LEU A 16 1.45 -50.12 4.58
C LEU A 16 2.57 -50.77 5.41
N ARG A 17 2.26 -51.35 6.57
CA ARG A 17 3.26 -51.99 7.44
C ARG A 17 3.93 -53.21 6.79
N ARG A 18 3.19 -54.00 6.02
CA ARG A 18 3.69 -55.25 5.40
C ARG A 18 4.60 -54.96 4.19
N ASP A 19 4.26 -53.97 3.37
CA ASP A 19 4.94 -53.74 2.09
C ASP A 19 5.94 -52.57 2.13
N TYR A 20 5.80 -51.62 3.07
CA TYR A 20 6.63 -50.41 3.16
C TYR A 20 7.70 -50.45 4.26
N LEU A 21 7.74 -51.50 5.10
CA LEU A 21 8.83 -51.74 6.05
C LEU A 21 10.05 -52.42 5.38
N THR A 22 10.49 -51.87 4.26
CA THR A 22 11.79 -52.15 3.66
C THR A 22 12.63 -50.88 3.73
N LEU A 23 13.94 -50.99 4.01
CA LEU A 23 14.81 -49.83 4.27
C LEU A 23 14.73 -48.74 3.18
N ASN A 24 14.50 -49.14 1.93
CA ASN A 24 14.35 -48.22 0.80
C ASN A 24 13.10 -47.32 0.92
N ASN A 25 11.97 -47.86 1.37
CA ASN A 25 10.71 -47.10 1.47
C ASN A 25 10.72 -46.11 2.64
N ILE A 26 11.47 -46.41 3.71
CA ILE A 26 11.65 -45.49 4.84
C ILE A 26 12.37 -44.22 4.39
N VAL A 27 13.38 -44.34 3.53
CA VAL A 27 14.12 -43.17 2.99
C VAL A 27 13.19 -42.27 2.17
N VAL A 28 12.32 -42.84 1.34
CA VAL A 28 11.35 -42.07 0.54
C VAL A 28 10.35 -41.34 1.43
N VAL A 29 9.86 -42.00 2.49
CA VAL A 29 8.94 -41.38 3.46
C VAL A 29 9.61 -40.23 4.20
N VAL A 30 10.86 -40.40 4.66
CA VAL A 30 11.63 -39.33 5.31
C VAL A 30 11.89 -38.16 4.36
N ALA A 31 12.26 -38.43 3.11
CA ALA A 31 12.46 -37.40 2.09
C ALA A 31 11.17 -36.60 1.82
N LEU A 32 10.01 -37.26 1.77
CA LEU A 32 8.70 -36.61 1.65
C LEU A 32 8.37 -35.76 2.88
N PHE A 33 8.68 -36.22 4.09
CA PHE A 33 8.48 -35.42 5.29
C PHE A 33 9.40 -34.19 5.29
N ILE A 34 10.66 -34.32 4.88
CA ILE A 34 11.59 -33.19 4.78
C ILE A 34 11.10 -32.18 3.74
N SER A 35 10.66 -32.63 2.56
CA SER A 35 10.17 -31.73 1.51
C SER A 35 8.90 -31.00 1.94
N LEU A 36 7.97 -31.68 2.62
CA LEU A 36 6.77 -31.07 3.19
C LEU A 36 7.11 -30.07 4.30
N ASN A 37 8.03 -30.42 5.22
CA ASN A 37 8.48 -29.50 6.28
C ASN A 37 9.19 -28.26 5.71
N TRP A 38 9.94 -28.39 4.61
CA TRP A 38 10.56 -27.26 3.93
C TRP A 38 9.52 -26.35 3.26
N THR A 39 8.50 -26.93 2.62
CA THR A 39 7.42 -26.14 2.01
C THR A 39 6.62 -25.35 3.05
N TRP A 40 6.40 -25.92 4.24
CA TRP A 40 5.68 -25.24 5.31
C TRP A 40 6.49 -24.08 5.95
N ASN A 41 7.80 -24.26 6.12
CA ASN A 41 8.69 -23.20 6.63
C ASN A 41 8.78 -21.98 5.70
N SER A 42 8.65 -22.18 4.38
CA SER A 42 8.69 -21.08 3.39
C SER A 42 7.53 -20.10 3.53
N ILE A 43 6.37 -20.56 4.00
CA ILE A 43 5.14 -19.75 4.10
C ILE A 43 5.19 -18.78 5.29
N GLU A 44 5.82 -19.16 6.40
CA GLU A 44 5.89 -18.35 7.63
C GLU A 44 6.81 -17.13 7.48
N VAL A 45 7.92 -17.27 6.74
CA VAL A 45 8.87 -16.19 6.45
C VAL A 45 8.22 -15.08 5.62
N MET A 46 7.24 -15.43 4.78
CA MET A 46 6.49 -14.46 3.99
C MET A 46 5.57 -13.61 4.88
N GLN A 47 4.85 -14.23 5.82
CA GLN A 47 3.91 -13.51 6.68
C GLN A 47 4.58 -12.54 7.66
N GLN A 48 5.72 -12.91 8.25
CA GLN A 48 6.44 -12.01 9.17
C GLN A 48 7.09 -10.82 8.44
N ASN A 49 7.55 -11.01 7.20
CA ASN A 49 8.09 -9.94 6.39
C ASN A 49 7.02 -8.91 5.99
N TYR A 50 5.80 -9.33 5.69
CA TYR A 50 4.75 -8.41 5.25
C TYR A 50 4.36 -7.38 6.31
N GLN A 51 4.20 -7.79 7.57
CA GLN A 51 3.84 -6.86 8.65
C GLN A 51 5.00 -5.90 8.96
N LEU A 52 6.23 -6.40 8.94
CA LEU A 52 7.41 -5.58 9.17
C LEU A 52 7.62 -4.58 8.02
N GLN A 53 7.49 -5.02 6.77
CA GLN A 53 7.57 -4.17 5.58
C GLN A 53 6.46 -3.12 5.55
N GLN A 54 5.21 -3.49 5.88
CA GLN A 54 4.10 -2.53 5.92
C GLN A 54 4.33 -1.42 6.95
N SER A 55 4.91 -1.75 8.12
CA SER A 55 5.25 -0.74 9.13
C SER A 55 6.37 0.20 8.68
N VAL A 56 7.35 -0.32 7.92
CA VAL A 56 8.46 0.45 7.36
C VAL A 56 7.96 1.35 6.24
N ASP A 57 7.09 0.85 5.36
CA ASP A 57 6.53 1.61 4.24
C ASP A 57 5.63 2.75 4.73
N ALA A 58 4.77 2.48 5.72
CA ALA A 58 3.96 3.52 6.35
C ALA A 58 4.83 4.62 6.99
N LYS A 59 5.91 4.25 7.68
CA LYS A 59 6.86 5.21 8.25
C LYS A 59 7.62 6.00 7.18
N ARG A 60 8.04 5.35 6.08
CA ARG A 60 8.70 6.01 4.95
C ARG A 60 7.79 7.05 4.29
N GLN A 61 6.51 6.71 4.11
CA GLN A 61 5.52 7.65 3.58
C GLN A 61 5.33 8.86 4.50
N GLN A 62 5.22 8.64 5.82
CA GLN A 62 5.12 9.74 6.79
C GLN A 62 6.34 10.66 6.75
N VAL A 63 7.55 10.10 6.69
CA VAL A 63 8.78 10.89 6.59
C VAL A 63 8.82 11.72 5.30
N ALA A 64 8.41 11.15 4.17
CA ALA A 64 8.38 11.84 2.88
C ALA A 64 7.36 13.00 2.86
N LEU A 65 6.19 12.81 3.49
CA LEU A 65 5.20 13.88 3.62
C LEU A 65 5.68 15.00 4.54
N GLU A 66 6.30 14.64 5.67
CA GLU A 66 6.80 15.63 6.61
C GLU A 66 8.00 16.39 6.06
N SER A 67 8.90 15.72 5.32
CA SER A 67 10.02 16.41 4.65
C SER A 67 9.50 17.42 3.63
N LEU A 68 8.49 17.05 2.83
CA LEU A 68 7.89 17.96 1.86
C LEU A 68 7.20 19.16 2.54
N ARG A 69 6.56 18.93 3.70
CA ARG A 69 5.95 19.98 4.50
C ARG A 69 7.01 20.96 5.01
N VAL A 70 8.11 20.44 5.54
CA VAL A 70 9.23 21.26 6.03
C VAL A 70 9.84 22.09 4.88
N ASP A 71 10.11 21.47 3.73
CA ASP A 71 10.66 22.15 2.56
C ASP A 71 9.74 23.28 2.07
N THR A 72 8.43 23.03 2.07
CA THR A 72 7.42 24.05 1.72
C THR A 72 7.43 25.21 2.71
N LEU A 73 7.45 24.91 4.02
CA LEU A 73 7.44 25.92 5.07
C LEU A 73 8.73 26.76 5.06
N GLU A 74 9.87 26.12 4.77
CA GLU A 74 11.15 26.80 4.61
C GLU A 74 11.12 27.74 3.40
N LEU A 75 10.54 27.30 2.28
CA LEU A 75 10.40 28.11 1.07
C LEU A 75 9.46 29.31 1.30
N GLU A 76 8.32 29.10 1.97
CA GLU A 76 7.40 30.17 2.35
C GLU A 76 8.07 31.19 3.28
N SER A 77 8.79 30.70 4.30
CA SER A 77 9.55 31.56 5.20
C SER A 77 10.58 32.39 4.43
N LYS A 78 11.37 31.76 3.56
CA LYS A 78 12.33 32.46 2.70
C LYS A 78 11.66 33.50 1.82
N TYR A 79 10.54 33.19 1.18
CA TYR A 79 9.77 34.11 0.37
C TYR A 79 9.36 35.37 1.15
N TYR A 80 8.83 35.21 2.36
CA TYR A 80 8.44 36.34 3.23
C TYR A 80 9.63 37.18 3.73
N THR A 81 10.83 36.58 3.81
CA THR A 81 12.04 37.34 4.18
C THR A 81 12.67 38.12 3.02
N THR A 82 12.23 37.91 1.78
CA THR A 82 12.78 38.66 0.63
C THR A 82 12.43 40.15 0.72
N LEU A 83 13.37 41.00 0.28
CA LEU A 83 13.20 42.46 0.31
C LEU A 83 12.01 42.88 -0.56
N GLU A 84 11.88 42.31 -1.75
CA GLU A 84 10.79 42.55 -2.69
C GLU A 84 9.42 42.30 -2.05
N TYR A 85 9.25 41.16 -1.37
CA TYR A 85 8.00 40.85 -0.68
C TYR A 85 7.71 41.84 0.46
N GLN A 86 8.71 42.16 1.29
CA GLN A 86 8.54 43.12 2.38
C GLN A 86 8.18 44.50 1.85
N GLU A 87 8.79 44.93 0.75
CA GLU A 87 8.50 46.20 0.12
C GLU A 87 7.08 46.23 -0.45
N LEU A 88 6.67 45.20 -1.20
CA LEU A 88 5.29 45.06 -1.70
C LEU A 88 4.28 45.07 -0.56
N ALA A 89 4.52 44.29 0.51
CA ALA A 89 3.63 44.23 1.67
C ALA A 89 3.52 45.58 2.40
N VAL A 90 4.62 46.33 2.49
CA VAL A 90 4.61 47.69 3.05
C VAL A 90 3.84 48.65 2.14
N ARG A 91 4.00 48.56 0.81
CA ARG A 91 3.26 49.39 -0.15
C ARG A 91 1.75 49.13 -0.09
N GLU A 92 1.35 47.86 -0.04
CA GLU A 92 -0.04 47.45 0.12
C GLU A 92 -0.64 48.00 1.42
N ARG A 93 0.10 47.90 2.54
CA ARG A 93 -0.37 48.38 3.85
C ARG A 93 -0.42 49.89 3.97
N LEU A 94 0.56 50.60 3.40
CA LEU A 94 0.65 52.06 3.49
C LEU A 94 -0.16 52.76 2.39
N GLY A 95 -0.62 52.03 1.36
CA GLY A 95 -1.32 52.59 0.21
C GLY A 95 -0.47 53.58 -0.59
N LYS A 96 0.87 53.44 -0.54
CA LYS A 96 1.82 54.38 -1.15
C LYS A 96 2.60 53.68 -2.27
N ALA A 97 2.56 54.28 -3.46
CA ALA A 97 3.34 53.87 -4.62
C ALA A 97 4.70 54.58 -4.65
N MET A 98 5.65 54.05 -5.42
CA MET A 98 6.86 54.81 -5.76
C MET A 98 6.51 56.02 -6.66
N PRO A 99 7.38 57.05 -6.71
CA PRO A 99 7.19 58.18 -7.61
C PRO A 99 7.09 57.70 -9.07
N GLY A 100 5.93 57.89 -9.70
CA GLY A 100 5.63 57.45 -11.08
C GLY A 100 4.76 56.19 -11.21
N GLU A 101 4.37 55.55 -10.10
CA GLU A 101 3.54 54.34 -10.07
C GLU A 101 2.09 54.65 -9.63
N HIS A 102 1.09 54.00 -10.24
CA HIS A 102 -0.35 54.17 -9.93
C HIS A 102 -0.89 52.93 -9.21
N VAL A 103 -1.46 53.08 -8.01
CA VAL A 103 -2.08 51.99 -7.24
C VAL A 103 -3.56 51.83 -7.63
N VAL A 104 -3.92 50.66 -8.17
CA VAL A 104 -5.33 50.27 -8.42
C VAL A 104 -5.78 49.32 -7.31
N ILE A 105 -6.83 49.68 -6.57
CA ILE A 105 -7.45 48.75 -5.60
C ILE A 105 -8.45 47.87 -6.37
N VAL A 106 -8.12 46.59 -6.52
CA VAL A 106 -9.01 45.58 -7.11
C VAL A 106 -9.74 44.79 -6.02
N PRO A 107 -11.01 44.37 -6.25
CA PRO A 107 -11.71 43.50 -5.31
C PRO A 107 -10.97 42.16 -5.19
N SER A 108 -10.78 41.68 -3.95
CA SER A 108 -10.00 40.47 -3.68
C SER A 108 -10.63 39.22 -4.30
N THR A 109 -9.81 38.38 -4.95
CA THR A 109 -10.23 37.19 -5.70
C THR A 109 -10.27 35.92 -4.85
N GLU A 110 -10.03 35.99 -3.54
CA GLU A 110 -9.91 34.80 -2.67
C GLU A 110 -11.24 34.06 -2.43
N LYS A 111 -12.34 34.58 -2.97
CA LYS A 111 -13.64 33.91 -3.03
C LYS A 111 -13.91 33.28 -4.40
N SER A 112 -13.04 32.42 -4.90
CA SER A 112 -13.46 31.44 -5.92
C SER A 112 -12.60 30.18 -5.93
N THR A 113 -12.64 29.39 -4.86
CA THR A 113 -12.41 27.94 -4.95
C THR A 113 -13.40 27.23 -4.04
N ASN A 114 -14.68 27.37 -4.38
CA ASN A 114 -15.70 26.39 -4.05
C ASN A 114 -16.29 25.90 -5.38
N SER A 115 -15.41 25.41 -6.26
CA SER A 115 -15.86 24.61 -7.41
C SER A 115 -16.42 23.32 -6.83
N ALA A 116 -17.74 23.21 -6.91
CA ALA A 116 -18.58 22.09 -6.53
C ALA A 116 -17.81 20.76 -6.54
N GLY A 117 -17.73 20.13 -5.36
CA GLY A 117 -17.32 18.74 -5.22
C GLY A 117 -18.25 17.87 -6.05
N THR A 118 -17.83 17.56 -7.27
CA THR A 118 -18.38 16.43 -8.02
C THR A 118 -18.02 15.21 -7.21
N ASN A 119 -18.99 14.73 -6.43
CA ASN A 119 -18.91 13.46 -5.73
C ASN A 119 -18.86 12.34 -6.79
N ARG A 120 -17.68 12.12 -7.40
CA ARG A 120 -17.39 10.89 -8.08
C ARG A 120 -17.34 9.84 -6.99
N ARG A 121 -18.44 9.09 -6.84
CA ARG A 121 -18.47 7.86 -6.06
C ARG A 121 -17.26 7.05 -6.51
N ALA A 122 -16.29 6.90 -5.62
CA ALA A 122 -15.17 6.00 -5.84
C ALA A 122 -15.79 4.62 -6.11
N ALA A 123 -15.63 4.12 -7.34
CA ALA A 123 -15.88 2.72 -7.61
C ALA A 123 -15.03 1.95 -6.60
N SER A 124 -15.66 1.09 -5.80
CA SER A 124 -14.94 0.29 -4.80
C SER A 124 -13.82 -0.44 -5.52
N GLU A 125 -12.57 -0.14 -5.16
CA GLU A 125 -11.43 -0.86 -5.73
C GLU A 125 -11.60 -2.36 -5.47
N PRO A 126 -11.32 -3.22 -6.46
CA PRO A 126 -11.43 -4.65 -6.28
C PRO A 126 -10.47 -5.12 -5.19
N SER A 127 -10.92 -6.05 -4.34
CA SER A 127 -10.06 -6.61 -3.29
C SER A 127 -8.80 -7.26 -3.89
N ASN A 128 -7.68 -7.26 -3.16
CA ASN A 128 -6.40 -7.80 -3.64
C ASN A 128 -6.52 -9.22 -4.18
N LEU A 129 -7.30 -10.09 -3.53
CA LEU A 129 -7.52 -11.47 -3.98
C LEU A 129 -8.26 -11.53 -5.33
N GLN A 130 -9.19 -10.61 -5.56
CA GLN A 130 -9.92 -10.50 -6.81
C GLN A 130 -8.99 -10.07 -7.94
N GLN A 131 -8.08 -9.11 -7.68
CA GLN A 131 -7.05 -8.69 -8.63
C GLN A 131 -6.09 -9.84 -9.00
N TRP A 132 -5.66 -10.64 -8.02
CA TRP A 132 -4.78 -11.80 -8.27
C TRP A 132 -5.45 -12.90 -9.07
N ARG A 133 -6.72 -13.21 -8.77
CA ARG A 133 -7.52 -14.16 -9.56
C ARG A 133 -7.66 -13.69 -11.01
N ASP A 134 -7.99 -12.42 -11.18
CA ASP A 134 -8.22 -11.80 -12.49
C ASP A 134 -6.91 -11.71 -13.30
N PHE A 135 -5.75 -11.54 -12.66
CA PHE A 135 -4.44 -11.63 -13.31
C PHE A 135 -4.11 -13.05 -13.80
N LEU A 136 -4.34 -14.06 -12.97
CA LEU A 136 -3.93 -15.45 -13.27
C LEU A 136 -4.85 -16.14 -14.27
N PHE A 137 -6.13 -15.79 -14.29
CA PHE A 137 -7.15 -16.48 -15.10
C PHE A 137 -7.85 -15.57 -16.11
N GLY A 138 -7.45 -14.30 -16.20
CA GLY A 138 -8.03 -13.31 -17.11
C GLY A 138 -9.35 -12.77 -16.58
N GLY A 139 -9.31 -11.60 -15.94
CA GLY A 139 -10.50 -10.90 -15.44
C GLY A 139 -11.36 -10.31 -16.56
N PRO A 140 -12.62 -9.93 -16.25
CA PRO A 140 -13.46 -9.22 -17.19
C PRO A 140 -12.75 -7.94 -17.65
N ARG A 141 -12.57 -7.79 -18.97
CA ARG A 141 -12.08 -6.55 -19.58
C ARG A 141 -13.17 -5.50 -19.44
N ASP A 142 -13.18 -4.77 -18.33
CA ASP A 142 -13.97 -3.54 -18.24
C ASP A 142 -13.33 -2.50 -19.15
N LEU A 143 -13.82 -2.46 -20.39
CA LEU A 143 -13.59 -1.37 -21.33
C LEU A 143 -14.43 -0.17 -20.87
N GLN A 144 -13.92 0.57 -19.90
CA GLN A 144 -14.41 1.92 -19.63
C GLN A 144 -13.61 2.90 -20.50
N ASN A 145 -14.21 3.26 -21.64
CA ASN A 145 -13.88 4.44 -22.43
C ASN A 145 -14.94 5.50 -22.13
#